data_AF-A0A2A4SEL6-F1
#
_entry.id   AF-A0A2A4SEL6-F1
#
_cell.length_a   1.000
_cell.length_b   1.000
_cell.length_c   1.000
_cell.angle_alpha   90.00
_cell.angle_beta   90.00
_cell.angle_gamma   90.00
#
_symmetry.space_group_name_H-M   'P 1'
#
loop_
_entity.id
_entity.type
_entity.pdbx_description
1 polymer ?
#
loop_
_entity_poly.entity_id
_entity_poly.type
_entity_poly.pdbx_seq_one_letter_code
_entity_poly.pdbx_strand_id
1 'polypeptide(L)'
;MISNKSLPIAFVVLFLMLGVIWWPSYSNLGDLFGYAENADYKGVTLLHFFKAELLVLLIVWAYLMSYKKGNRTTDGNKYVRQHLILMMFVIGQVFMGFFAGGFLVHQDASWYQVIHGANEVMPSQAVILLICYPLYLFFGGGAYIYTRTRMPKFVRHKEVAFMVLTFAPLAFLPYYDSSLMDVKRDIAQLTYMATYWLLSVGWVGLGVIYIVIHSAKEILHGLSNPHTEM
;
A
#
# COMPACT_ATOMS: atom_id res chain seq x y z
N MET A 1 -0.60 -20.02 -10.08
CA MET A 1 -1.95 -19.48 -10.39
C MET A 1 -2.81 -19.63 -9.14
N ILE A 2 -3.07 -18.55 -8.42
CA ILE A 2 -3.94 -18.57 -7.23
C ILE A 2 -5.38 -18.52 -7.76
N SER A 3 -6.14 -19.59 -7.55
CA SER A 3 -7.52 -19.75 -8.05
C SER A 3 -8.47 -18.74 -7.38
N ASN A 4 -9.58 -18.40 -8.02
CA ASN A 4 -10.60 -17.51 -7.44
C ASN A 4 -11.17 -18.07 -6.11
N LYS A 5 -11.08 -19.40 -5.90
CA LYS A 5 -11.44 -20.06 -4.63
C LYS A 5 -10.48 -19.75 -3.47
N SER A 6 -9.24 -19.38 -3.75
CA SER A 6 -8.23 -19.01 -2.74
C SER A 6 -8.22 -17.52 -2.40
N LEU A 7 -9.02 -16.69 -3.08
CA LEU A 7 -9.15 -15.26 -2.78
C LEU A 7 -9.68 -14.97 -1.36
N PRO A 8 -10.76 -15.62 -0.87
CA PRO A 8 -11.21 -15.39 0.52
C PRO A 8 -10.17 -15.87 1.55
N ILE A 9 -9.44 -16.94 1.24
CA ILE A 9 -8.37 -17.45 2.12
C ILE A 9 -7.20 -16.45 2.17
N ALA A 10 -6.75 -15.97 1.01
CA ALA A 10 -5.70 -14.96 0.92
C ALA A 10 -6.10 -13.66 1.64
N PHE A 11 -7.37 -13.27 1.53
CA PHE A 11 -7.92 -12.12 2.26
C PHE A 11 -7.84 -12.33 3.78
N VAL A 12 -8.36 -13.45 4.29
CA VAL A 12 -8.32 -13.76 5.72
C VAL A 12 -6.89 -13.80 6.23
N VAL A 13 -5.98 -14.48 5.52
CA VAL A 13 -4.55 -14.56 5.91
C VAL A 13 -3.90 -13.18 5.93
N LEU A 14 -4.10 -12.36 4.90
CA LEU A 14 -3.53 -11.01 4.81
C LEU A 14 -4.01 -10.12 5.96
N PHE A 15 -5.31 -10.12 6.26
CA PHE A 15 -5.88 -9.31 7.33
C PHE A 15 -5.50 -9.83 8.73
N LEU A 16 -5.33 -11.15 8.90
CA LEU A 16 -4.77 -11.71 10.13
C LEU A 16 -3.32 -11.26 10.34
N MET A 17 -2.49 -11.32 9.30
CA MET A 17 -1.11 -10.83 9.35
C MET A 17 -1.04 -9.33 9.65
N LEU A 18 -1.92 -8.52 9.04
CA LEU A 18 -2.03 -7.10 9.38
C LEU A 18 -2.47 -6.89 10.82
N GLY A 19 -3.41 -7.69 11.34
CA GLY A 19 -3.83 -7.64 12.74
C GLY A 19 -2.67 -7.90 13.73
N VAL A 20 -1.79 -8.85 13.40
CA VAL A 20 -0.59 -9.15 14.20
C VAL A 20 0.37 -7.96 14.26
N ILE A 21 0.47 -7.17 13.18
CA ILE A 21 1.31 -5.97 13.14
C ILE A 21 0.63 -4.79 13.82
N TRP A 22 -0.65 -4.57 13.53
CA TRP A 22 -1.39 -3.39 13.98
C TRP A 22 -1.69 -3.41 15.47
N TRP A 23 -1.94 -4.59 16.06
CA TRP A 23 -2.20 -4.70 17.49
C TRP A 23 -1.11 -4.05 18.36
N PRO A 24 0.17 -4.46 18.26
CA PRO A 24 1.24 -3.86 19.05
C PRO A 24 1.59 -2.44 18.62
N SER A 25 1.44 -2.10 17.33
CA SER A 25 1.67 -0.71 16.88
C SER A 25 0.63 0.25 17.45
N TYR A 26 -0.65 -0.11 17.46
CA TYR A 26 -1.73 0.75 17.97
C TYR A 26 -1.73 0.86 19.49
N SER A 27 -1.29 -0.17 20.22
CA SER A 27 -1.14 -0.08 21.67
C SER A 27 -0.01 0.86 22.11
N ASN A 28 0.99 1.04 21.24
CA ASN A 28 2.16 1.88 21.51
C ASN A 28 2.09 3.26 20.84
N LEU A 29 1.12 3.47 19.96
CA LEU A 29 0.79 4.79 19.42
C LEU A 29 0.15 5.61 20.54
N GLY A 30 0.81 6.72 20.92
CA GLY A 30 0.21 7.73 21.80
C GLY A 30 -1.03 8.39 21.17
N ASP A 31 -1.45 9.56 21.66
CA ASP A 31 -2.59 10.28 21.08
C ASP A 31 -2.26 10.91 19.70
N LEU A 32 -2.25 10.07 18.67
CA LEU A 32 -1.93 10.43 17.28
C LEU A 32 -2.86 11.52 16.75
N PHE A 33 -4.15 11.44 17.05
CA PHE A 33 -5.15 12.37 16.55
C PHE A 33 -5.11 13.70 17.30
N GLY A 34 -4.84 13.68 18.61
CA GLY A 34 -4.54 14.89 19.38
C GLY A 34 -3.27 15.58 18.90
N TYR A 35 -2.21 14.83 18.57
CA TYR A 35 -1.01 15.39 17.94
C TYR A 35 -1.35 16.02 16.58
N ALA A 36 -2.14 15.34 15.74
CA ALA A 36 -2.50 15.82 14.41
C ALA A 36 -3.39 17.08 14.41
N GLU A 37 -4.15 17.31 15.48
CA GLU A 37 -4.96 18.51 15.68
C GLU A 37 -4.09 19.71 16.09
N ASN A 38 -3.06 19.48 16.91
CA ASN A 38 -2.16 20.53 17.39
C ASN A 38 -1.01 20.86 16.41
N ALA A 39 -0.63 19.90 15.56
CA ALA A 39 0.42 20.08 14.55
C ALA A 39 -0.10 20.93 13.38
N ASP A 40 0.06 22.24 13.48
CA ASP A 40 -0.31 23.23 12.47
C ASP A 40 0.90 23.68 11.62
N TYR A 41 0.71 23.70 10.30
CA TYR A 41 1.57 24.40 9.37
C TYR A 41 0.77 25.43 8.57
N LYS A 42 1.08 26.73 8.78
CA LYS A 42 0.44 27.87 8.09
C LYS A 42 -1.09 27.90 8.19
N GLY A 43 -1.67 27.53 9.34
CA GLY A 43 -3.12 27.54 9.57
C GLY A 43 -3.83 26.29 9.04
N VAL A 44 -3.10 25.26 8.63
CA VAL A 44 -3.61 23.96 8.23
C VAL A 44 -3.02 22.88 9.13
N THR A 45 -3.88 22.31 9.97
CA THR A 45 -3.51 21.17 10.83
C THR A 45 -3.31 19.90 10.00
N LEU A 46 -2.45 19.00 10.46
CA LEU A 46 -2.24 17.69 9.86
C LEU A 46 -3.54 16.86 9.73
N LEU A 47 -4.47 17.01 10.68
CA LEU A 47 -5.78 16.32 10.65
C LEU A 47 -6.64 16.74 9.44
N HIS A 48 -6.65 18.03 9.10
CA HIS A 48 -7.36 18.54 7.92
C HIS A 48 -6.77 17.96 6.64
N PHE A 49 -5.44 17.83 6.58
CA PHE A 49 -4.76 17.22 5.44
C PHE A 49 -5.14 15.74 5.29
N PHE A 50 -5.11 14.96 6.36
CA PHE A 50 -5.56 13.55 6.35
C PHE A 50 -7.01 13.39 5.88
N LYS A 51 -7.92 14.23 6.40
CA LYS A 51 -9.34 14.23 5.97
C LYS A 51 -9.47 14.55 4.47
N ALA A 52 -8.69 15.51 3.97
CA ALA A 52 -8.69 15.87 2.56
C ALA A 52 -8.18 14.71 1.67
N GLU A 53 -7.11 14.02 2.07
CA GLU A 53 -6.59 12.86 1.35
C GLU A 53 -7.61 11.72 1.27
N LEU A 54 -8.28 11.40 2.37
CA LEU A 54 -9.34 10.38 2.39
C LEU A 54 -10.50 10.76 1.47
N LEU A 55 -10.89 12.03 1.46
CA LEU A 55 -11.94 12.55 0.58
C LEU A 55 -11.53 12.39 -0.89
N VAL A 56 -10.31 12.82 -1.25
CA VAL A 56 -9.76 12.67 -2.62
C VAL A 56 -9.72 11.19 -3.04
N LEU A 57 -9.28 10.31 -2.14
CA LEU A 57 -9.25 8.87 -2.39
C LEU A 57 -10.64 8.34 -2.74
N LEU A 58 -11.64 8.64 -1.92
CA LEU A 58 -13.02 8.18 -2.15
C LEU A 58 -13.61 8.73 -3.44
N ILE A 59 -13.39 10.02 -3.75
CA ILE A 59 -13.86 10.64 -4.99
C ILE A 59 -13.22 9.98 -6.20
N VAL A 60 -11.89 9.82 -6.20
CA VAL A 60 -11.18 9.22 -7.34
C VAL A 60 -11.61 7.77 -7.54
N TRP A 61 -11.75 7.00 -6.46
CA TRP A 61 -12.24 5.62 -6.55
C TRP A 61 -13.67 5.55 -7.08
N ALA A 62 -14.58 6.38 -6.58
CA ALA A 62 -15.96 6.46 -7.08
C ALA A 62 -15.99 6.84 -8.56
N TYR A 63 -15.15 7.80 -8.97
CA TYR A 63 -15.04 8.22 -10.36
C TYR A 63 -14.47 7.12 -11.26
N LEU A 64 -13.41 6.44 -10.82
CA LEU A 64 -12.84 5.30 -11.55
C LEU A 64 -13.85 4.15 -11.69
N MET A 65 -14.62 3.85 -10.65
CA MET A 65 -15.67 2.83 -10.67
C MET A 65 -16.86 3.21 -11.56
N SER A 66 -17.17 4.49 -11.70
CA SER A 66 -18.27 4.99 -12.54
C SER A 66 -18.05 4.71 -14.02
N TYR A 67 -16.82 4.45 -14.43
CA TYR A 67 -16.53 4.12 -15.80
C TYR A 67 -16.91 2.67 -16.16
N LYS A 68 -17.70 2.53 -17.23
CA LYS A 68 -18.17 1.24 -17.74
C LYS A 68 -17.03 0.34 -18.20
N LYS A 69 -17.15 -0.97 -17.90
CA LYS A 69 -16.22 -2.04 -18.33
C LYS A 69 -15.96 -1.94 -19.83
N GLY A 70 -14.71 -1.74 -20.21
CA GLY A 70 -14.29 -1.71 -21.61
C GLY A 70 -14.44 -3.10 -22.23
N ASN A 71 -15.59 -3.36 -22.86
CA ASN A 71 -15.84 -4.59 -23.63
C ASN A 71 -15.71 -4.35 -25.14
N ARG A 72 -14.88 -3.38 -25.53
CA ARG A 72 -14.66 -3.00 -26.93
C ARG A 72 -13.27 -3.45 -27.32
N THR A 73 -13.17 -4.09 -28.48
CA THR A 73 -11.92 -4.38 -29.17
C THR A 73 -11.03 -3.14 -29.08
N THR A 74 -9.93 -3.26 -28.33
CA THR A 74 -9.02 -2.12 -28.14
C THR A 74 -7.94 -2.18 -29.19
N ASP A 75 -7.79 -1.08 -29.92
CA ASP A 75 -6.61 -0.79 -30.73
C ASP A 75 -5.33 -0.98 -29.89
N GLY A 76 -4.29 -1.58 -30.47
CA GLY A 76 -3.07 -1.97 -29.74
C GLY A 76 -2.41 -0.79 -29.03
N ASN A 77 -2.48 0.40 -29.63
CA ASN A 77 -1.95 1.62 -29.03
C ASN A 77 -2.71 2.03 -27.75
N LYS A 78 -4.04 1.89 -27.75
CA LYS A 78 -4.86 2.15 -26.55
C LYS A 78 -4.58 1.14 -25.45
N TYR A 79 -4.34 -0.12 -25.81
CA TYR A 79 -3.99 -1.19 -24.89
C TYR A 79 -2.64 -0.94 -24.19
N VAL A 80 -1.62 -0.52 -24.95
CA VAL A 80 -0.30 -0.12 -24.41
C VAL A 80 -0.46 1.07 -23.46
N ARG A 81 -1.20 2.11 -23.85
CA ARG A 81 -1.43 3.28 -23.00
C ARG A 81 -2.08 2.92 -21.67
N GLN A 82 -3.02 1.98 -21.66
CA GLN A 82 -3.65 1.53 -20.42
C GLN A 82 -2.66 0.83 -19.48
N HIS A 83 -1.77 0.00 -20.01
CA HIS A 83 -0.72 -0.64 -19.22
C HIS A 83 0.32 0.36 -18.72
N LEU A 84 0.66 1.40 -19.49
CA LEU A 84 1.55 2.47 -19.02
C LEU A 84 0.93 3.27 -17.87
N ILE A 85 -0.38 3.53 -17.92
CA ILE A 85 -1.09 4.19 -16.81
C ILE A 85 -1.10 3.28 -15.57
N LEU A 86 -1.32 1.98 -15.73
CA LEU A 86 -1.17 1.02 -14.63
C LEU A 86 0.24 1.06 -14.02
N MET A 87 1.28 1.09 -14.85
CA MET A 87 2.66 1.20 -14.36
C MET A 87 2.89 2.48 -13.56
N MET A 88 2.30 3.62 -13.96
CA MET A 88 2.39 4.85 -13.16
C MET A 88 1.79 4.70 -11.77
N PHE A 89 0.66 3.99 -11.63
CA PHE A 89 0.11 3.68 -10.31
C PHE A 89 1.04 2.80 -9.47
N VAL A 90 1.62 1.75 -10.08
CA VAL A 90 2.55 0.84 -9.38
C VAL A 90 3.83 1.58 -8.98
N ILE A 91 4.39 2.41 -9.85
CA ILE A 91 5.56 3.25 -9.55
C ILE A 91 5.25 4.22 -8.41
N GLY A 92 4.08 4.87 -8.44
CA GLY A 92 3.64 5.74 -7.34
C GLY A 92 3.54 4.99 -6.01
N GLN A 93 3.04 3.76 -6.03
CA GLN A 93 2.97 2.91 -4.85
C GLN A 93 4.35 2.52 -4.32
N VAL A 94 5.29 2.13 -5.18
CA VAL A 94 6.68 1.82 -4.82
C VAL A 94 7.42 3.05 -4.30
N PHE A 95 7.20 4.21 -4.91
CA PHE A 95 7.79 5.47 -4.48
C PHE A 95 7.34 5.85 -3.07
N MET A 96 6.04 5.74 -2.78
CA MET A 96 5.55 5.90 -1.41
C MET A 96 6.15 4.85 -0.48
N GLY A 97 6.34 3.62 -0.97
CA GLY A 97 6.98 2.48 -0.31
C GLY A 97 8.34 2.85 0.24
N PHE A 98 9.17 3.34 -0.67
CA PHE A 98 10.52 3.82 -0.42
C PHE A 98 10.52 5.03 0.53
N PHE A 99 9.60 5.98 0.36
CA PHE A 99 9.56 7.17 1.18
C PHE A 99 9.18 6.86 2.64
N ALA A 100 8.12 6.07 2.86
CA ALA A 100 7.69 5.77 4.23
C ALA A 100 8.61 4.73 4.89
N GLY A 101 8.82 3.57 4.25
CA GLY A 101 9.58 2.46 4.84
C GLY A 101 11.10 2.64 4.78
N GLY A 102 11.60 3.43 3.82
CA GLY A 102 13.02 3.78 3.73
C GLY A 102 13.32 5.06 4.49
N PHE A 103 12.87 6.20 3.99
CA PHE A 103 13.30 7.50 4.53
C PHE A 103 12.74 7.80 5.92
N LEU A 104 11.41 7.78 6.07
CA LEU A 104 10.76 8.21 7.32
C LEU A 104 11.00 7.26 8.49
N VAL A 105 11.02 5.94 8.24
CA VAL A 105 11.32 4.95 9.29
C VAL A 105 12.76 5.07 9.80
N HIS A 106 13.74 5.38 8.95
CA HIS A 106 15.11 5.61 9.42
C HIS A 106 15.27 6.95 10.15
N GLN A 107 14.48 7.96 9.78
CA GLN A 107 14.39 9.19 10.55
C GLN A 107 13.74 8.95 11.93
N ASP A 108 12.75 8.07 12.01
CA ASP A 108 12.12 7.65 13.27
C ASP A 108 13.14 7.02 14.22
N ALA A 109 13.96 6.11 13.71
CA ALA A 109 14.99 5.40 14.49
C ALA A 109 16.05 6.33 15.08
N SER A 110 16.46 7.39 14.36
CA SER A 110 17.40 8.39 14.90
C SER A 110 16.73 9.33 15.90
N TRP A 111 15.43 9.62 15.73
CA TRP A 111 14.65 10.45 16.64
C TRP A 111 14.49 9.80 18.03
N TYR A 112 14.33 8.47 18.09
CA TYR A 112 14.35 7.68 19.33
C TYR A 112 15.64 7.84 20.14
N GLN A 113 16.76 8.18 19.51
CA GLN A 113 18.04 8.38 20.21
C GLN A 113 18.15 9.76 20.86
N VAL A 114 17.28 10.70 20.50
CA VAL A 114 17.33 12.10 20.94
C VAL A 114 16.24 12.40 21.97
N ILE A 115 15.05 11.82 21.83
CA ILE A 115 13.93 12.04 22.75
C ILE A 115 13.94 11.02 23.89
N HIS A 116 13.79 11.50 25.14
CA HIS A 116 13.83 10.68 26.36
C HIS A 116 12.43 10.41 26.98
N GLY A 117 11.34 10.75 26.27
CA GLY A 117 9.96 10.61 26.76
C GLY A 117 9.18 9.50 26.05
N ALA A 118 8.68 8.51 26.80
CA ALA A 118 7.97 7.34 26.27
C ALA A 118 6.51 7.60 25.81
N ASN A 119 5.99 8.82 25.96
CA ASN A 119 4.57 9.15 25.74
C ASN A 119 4.30 10.15 24.60
N GLU A 120 5.33 10.57 23.85
CA GLU A 120 5.18 11.57 22.78
C GLU A 120 5.05 10.91 21.40
N VAL A 121 4.05 11.33 20.63
CA VAL A 121 3.86 10.87 19.24
C VAL A 121 5.01 11.39 18.38
N MET A 122 5.66 10.49 17.64
CA MET A 122 6.76 10.89 16.77
C MET A 122 6.23 11.58 15.50
N PRO A 123 6.80 12.74 15.10
CA PRO A 123 6.40 13.42 13.88
C PRO A 123 6.49 12.54 12.63
N SER A 124 7.53 11.71 12.54
CA SER A 124 7.75 10.70 11.48
C SER A 124 6.61 9.69 11.43
N GLN A 125 6.22 9.12 12.57
CA GLN A 125 5.11 8.16 12.66
C GLN A 125 3.77 8.80 12.27
N ALA A 126 3.55 10.05 12.68
CA ALA A 126 2.37 10.80 12.29
C ALA A 126 2.29 10.98 10.77
N VAL A 127 3.39 11.33 10.11
CA VAL A 127 3.44 11.45 8.65
C VAL A 127 3.24 10.09 7.96
N ILE A 128 3.86 9.02 8.45
CA ILE A 128 3.68 7.68 7.87
C ILE A 128 2.20 7.27 7.89
N LEU A 129 1.52 7.46 9.03
CA LEU A 129 0.14 7.02 9.21
C LEU A 129 -0.90 7.95 8.58
N LEU A 130 -0.68 9.26 8.66
CA LEU A 130 -1.68 10.25 8.25
C LEU A 130 -1.47 10.74 6.81
N ILE A 131 -0.34 10.42 6.18
CA ILE A 131 -0.05 10.82 4.80
C ILE A 131 0.30 9.60 3.95
N CYS A 132 1.31 8.83 4.33
CA CYS A 132 1.78 7.74 3.47
C CYS A 132 0.75 6.61 3.34
N TYR A 133 0.01 6.28 4.41
CA TYR A 133 -0.98 5.19 4.41
C TYR A 133 -2.18 5.46 3.49
N PRO A 134 -2.83 6.64 3.54
CA PRO A 134 -3.81 7.04 2.54
C PRO A 134 -3.27 6.97 1.11
N LEU A 135 -2.04 7.43 0.88
CA LEU A 135 -1.42 7.40 -0.44
C LEU A 135 -1.13 5.97 -0.93
N TYR A 136 -0.74 5.05 -0.04
CA TYR A 136 -0.61 3.62 -0.38
C TYR A 136 -1.92 3.03 -0.87
N LEU A 137 -2.99 3.28 -0.13
CA LEU A 137 -4.32 2.84 -0.51
C LEU A 137 -4.72 3.49 -1.84
N PHE A 138 -4.48 4.79 -2.01
CA PHE A 138 -4.78 5.51 -3.24
C PHE A 138 -4.12 4.86 -4.46
N PHE A 139 -2.80 4.64 -4.45
CA PHE A 139 -2.10 4.08 -5.60
C PHE A 139 -2.40 2.59 -5.81
N GLY A 140 -2.39 1.77 -4.74
CA GLY A 140 -2.64 0.33 -4.83
C GLY A 140 -4.09 0.01 -5.20
N GLY A 141 -5.05 0.58 -4.47
CA GLY A 141 -6.47 0.41 -4.75
C GLY A 141 -6.90 1.10 -6.04
N GLY A 142 -6.30 2.25 -6.36
CA GLY A 142 -6.45 2.92 -7.65
C GLY A 142 -6.00 2.04 -8.81
N ALA A 143 -4.84 1.37 -8.70
CA ALA A 143 -4.36 0.41 -9.69
C ALA A 143 -5.36 -0.74 -9.90
N TYR A 144 -5.91 -1.31 -8.82
CA TYR A 144 -6.90 -2.38 -8.92
C TYR A 144 -8.19 -1.92 -9.61
N ILE A 145 -8.77 -0.80 -9.16
CA ILE A 145 -10.04 -0.28 -9.71
C ILE A 145 -9.86 0.14 -11.17
N TYR A 146 -8.75 0.80 -11.49
CA TYR A 146 -8.38 1.18 -12.86
C TYR A 146 -8.32 -0.04 -13.77
N THR A 147 -7.57 -1.07 -13.36
CA THR A 147 -7.40 -2.28 -14.16
C THR A 147 -8.71 -3.06 -14.27
N ARG A 148 -9.54 -3.10 -13.22
CA ARG A 148 -10.84 -3.78 -13.22
C ARG A 148 -11.84 -3.14 -14.16
N THR A 149 -11.82 -1.82 -14.30
CA THR A 149 -12.75 -1.08 -15.17
C THR A 149 -12.25 -1.02 -16.62
N ARG A 150 -10.93 -0.95 -16.85
CA ARG A 150 -10.35 -0.74 -18.19
C ARG A 150 -9.77 -1.98 -18.85
N MET A 151 -9.23 -2.90 -18.08
CA MET A 151 -8.54 -4.11 -18.54
C MET A 151 -9.03 -5.35 -17.78
N PRO A 152 -10.34 -5.70 -17.86
CA PRO A 152 -10.90 -6.79 -17.07
C PRO A 152 -10.29 -8.16 -17.40
N LYS A 153 -9.83 -8.37 -18.65
CA LYS A 153 -9.10 -9.59 -19.04
C LYS A 153 -7.78 -9.73 -18.28
N PHE A 154 -7.07 -8.63 -18.05
CA PHE A 154 -5.78 -8.63 -17.34
C PHE A 154 -5.94 -8.92 -15.84
N VAL A 155 -6.96 -8.34 -15.19
CA VAL A 155 -7.23 -8.55 -13.74
C VAL A 155 -7.59 -10.00 -13.43
N ARG A 156 -8.22 -10.71 -14.38
CA ARG A 156 -8.68 -12.08 -14.18
C ARG A 156 -7.52 -12.96 -13.71
N HIS A 157 -7.70 -13.61 -12.55
CA HIS A 157 -6.69 -14.44 -11.87
C HIS A 157 -5.47 -13.70 -11.27
N LYS A 158 -5.45 -12.36 -11.29
CA LYS A 158 -4.40 -11.52 -10.67
C LYS A 158 -4.91 -10.69 -9.50
N GLU A 159 -6.15 -10.88 -9.08
CA GLU A 159 -6.80 -10.12 -8.00
C GLU A 159 -6.03 -10.18 -6.67
N VAL A 160 -5.45 -11.34 -6.35
CA VAL A 160 -4.63 -11.52 -5.14
C VAL A 160 -3.35 -10.67 -5.19
N ALA A 161 -2.70 -10.56 -6.36
CA ALA A 161 -1.53 -9.70 -6.51
C ALA A 161 -1.90 -8.23 -6.27
N PHE A 162 -3.04 -7.77 -6.78
CA PHE A 162 -3.54 -6.42 -6.52
C PHE A 162 -3.93 -6.20 -5.06
N MET A 163 -4.50 -7.21 -4.38
CA MET A 163 -4.77 -7.12 -2.93
C MET A 163 -3.47 -6.96 -2.13
N VAL A 164 -2.46 -7.79 -2.42
CA VAL A 164 -1.15 -7.71 -1.77
C VAL A 164 -0.48 -6.37 -2.08
N LEU A 165 -0.54 -5.88 -3.32
CA LEU A 165 -0.05 -4.55 -3.70
C LEU A 165 -0.70 -3.42 -2.85
N THR A 166 -2.01 -3.54 -2.57
CA THR A 166 -2.78 -2.48 -1.90
C THR A 166 -2.60 -2.49 -0.39
N PHE A 167 -2.69 -3.66 0.25
CA PHE A 167 -2.81 -3.75 1.70
C PHE A 167 -1.53 -4.16 2.41
N ALA A 168 -0.61 -4.88 1.76
CA ALA A 168 0.64 -5.28 2.40
C ALA A 168 1.52 -4.09 2.85
N PRO A 169 1.56 -2.92 2.15
CA PRO A 169 2.29 -1.75 2.64
C PRO A 169 1.81 -1.17 3.97
N LEU A 170 0.58 -1.49 4.40
CA LEU A 170 0.07 -1.12 5.72
C LEU A 170 0.81 -1.85 6.86
N ALA A 171 1.71 -2.78 6.53
CA ALA A 171 2.63 -3.42 7.45
C ALA A 171 3.84 -2.55 7.83
N PHE A 172 4.11 -1.45 7.10
CA PHE A 172 5.34 -0.66 7.27
C PHE A 172 5.36 0.25 8.51
N LEU A 173 4.62 -0.12 9.55
CA LEU A 173 4.72 0.54 10.85
C LEU A 173 6.02 0.10 11.54
N PRO A 174 6.83 1.02 12.06
CA PRO A 174 7.91 0.65 12.96
C PRO A 174 7.30 0.25 14.31
N TYR A 175 7.59 -0.98 14.77
CA TYR A 175 7.41 -1.37 16.17
C TYR A 175 8.80 -1.40 16.80
N TYR A 176 9.03 -0.51 17.77
CA TYR A 176 10.29 -0.43 18.50
C TYR A 176 10.02 -0.54 20.00
N ASP A 177 10.43 -1.66 20.59
CA ASP A 177 10.48 -1.86 22.04
C ASP A 177 11.92 -2.23 22.38
N SER A 178 12.60 -1.37 23.13
CA SER A 178 14.02 -1.51 23.50
C SER A 178 14.25 -2.37 24.75
N SER A 179 13.20 -2.94 25.34
CA SER A 179 13.34 -3.80 26.52
C SER A 179 13.80 -5.22 26.13
N LEU A 180 15.11 -5.47 26.26
CA LEU A 180 15.70 -6.79 26.04
C LEU A 180 15.37 -7.77 27.19
N MET A 181 15.10 -9.02 26.82
CA MET A 181 14.99 -10.23 27.67
C MET A 181 13.71 -10.43 28.48
N ASP A 182 12.63 -10.78 27.78
CA ASP A 182 11.52 -11.56 28.35
C ASP A 182 11.04 -12.59 27.31
N VAL A 183 11.15 -13.89 27.63
CA VAL A 183 10.96 -15.00 26.67
C VAL A 183 9.58 -14.99 26.00
N LYS A 184 8.53 -14.55 26.71
CA LYS A 184 7.18 -14.41 26.11
C LYS A 184 7.09 -13.25 25.14
N ARG A 185 7.87 -12.19 25.38
CA ARG A 185 7.94 -10.96 24.59
C ARG A 185 8.82 -11.16 23.35
N ASP A 186 9.88 -11.97 23.47
CA ASP A 186 10.74 -12.39 22.35
C ASP A 186 9.97 -13.17 21.28
N ILE A 187 9.04 -14.06 21.66
CA ILE A 187 8.21 -14.81 20.70
C ILE A 187 7.26 -13.85 19.95
N ALA A 188 6.65 -12.89 20.65
CA ALA A 188 5.78 -11.89 20.02
C ALA A 188 6.56 -11.00 19.05
N GLN A 189 7.77 -10.57 19.42
CA GLN A 189 8.67 -9.80 18.55
C GLN A 189 9.12 -10.60 17.33
N LEU A 190 9.47 -11.88 17.49
CA LEU A 190 9.85 -12.74 16.38
C LEU A 190 8.67 -12.99 15.43
N THR A 191 7.46 -13.16 15.96
CA THR A 191 6.23 -13.30 15.16
C THR A 191 5.92 -12.01 14.40
N TYR A 192 6.09 -10.85 15.04
CA TYR A 192 5.98 -9.54 14.39
C TYR A 192 6.98 -9.40 13.24
N MET A 193 8.27 -9.63 13.50
CA MET A 193 9.33 -9.52 12.49
C MET A 193 9.13 -10.49 11.33
N ALA A 194 8.77 -11.74 11.62
CA ALA A 194 8.49 -12.74 10.60
C ALA A 194 7.31 -12.31 9.71
N THR A 195 6.23 -11.82 10.33
CA THR A 195 5.04 -11.34 9.62
C THR A 195 5.35 -10.12 8.77
N TYR A 196 6.08 -9.15 9.33
CA TYR A 196 6.57 -7.96 8.63
C TYR A 196 7.38 -8.32 7.39
N TRP A 197 8.38 -9.20 7.53
CA TRP A 197 9.23 -9.62 6.41
C TRP A 197 8.46 -10.41 5.37
N LEU A 198 7.56 -11.31 5.78
CA LEU A 198 6.71 -12.05 4.86
C LEU A 198 5.80 -11.11 4.05
N LEU A 199 5.19 -10.10 4.68
CA LEU A 199 4.39 -9.10 3.97
C LEU A 199 5.24 -8.22 3.08
N SER A 200 6.44 -7.83 3.49
CA SER A 200 7.36 -7.03 2.69
C SER A 200 7.83 -7.77 1.45
N VAL A 201 8.27 -9.02 1.60
CA VAL A 201 8.68 -9.88 0.49
C VAL A 201 7.48 -10.22 -0.40
N GLY A 202 6.32 -10.50 0.20
CA GLY A 202 5.08 -10.72 -0.53
C GLY A 202 4.67 -9.50 -1.34
N TRP A 203 4.77 -8.30 -0.77
CA TRP A 203 4.51 -7.04 -1.45
C TRP A 203 5.43 -6.84 -2.65
N VAL A 204 6.74 -6.98 -2.48
CA VAL A 204 7.70 -6.81 -3.59
C VAL A 204 7.52 -7.90 -4.65
N GLY A 205 7.47 -9.17 -4.25
CA GLY A 205 7.44 -10.30 -5.17
C GLY A 205 6.09 -10.47 -5.87
N LEU A 206 5.01 -10.56 -5.10
CA LEU A 206 3.67 -10.83 -5.62
C LEU A 206 2.89 -9.56 -5.96
N GLY A 207 3.06 -8.48 -5.20
CA GLY A 207 2.39 -7.21 -5.46
C GLY A 207 3.02 -6.46 -6.63
N VAL A 208 4.31 -6.17 -6.54
CA VAL A 208 5.00 -5.28 -7.49
C VAL A 208 5.55 -6.06 -8.68
N ILE A 209 6.52 -6.95 -8.47
CA ILE A 209 7.28 -7.61 -9.54
C ILE A 209 6.35 -8.42 -10.45
N TYR A 210 5.43 -9.20 -9.87
CA TYR A 210 4.48 -10.00 -10.65
C TYR A 210 3.63 -9.13 -11.58
N ILE A 211 3.08 -8.01 -11.08
CA ILE A 211 2.24 -7.10 -11.88
C ILE A 211 3.08 -6.41 -12.96
N VAL A 212 4.28 -5.95 -12.63
CA VAL A 212 5.19 -5.28 -13.57
C VAL A 212 5.60 -6.23 -14.71
N ILE A 213 6.05 -7.44 -14.40
CA ILE A 213 6.46 -8.41 -15.44
C ILE A 213 5.29 -8.74 -16.37
N HIS A 214 4.11 -8.98 -15.81
CA HIS A 214 2.93 -9.28 -16.62
C HIS A 214 2.49 -8.08 -17.46
N SER A 215 2.48 -6.88 -16.90
CA SER A 215 2.14 -5.66 -17.63
C SER A 215 3.17 -5.35 -18.72
N ALA A 216 4.46 -5.61 -18.50
CA ALA A 216 5.51 -5.42 -19.51
C ALA A 216 5.35 -6.37 -20.70
N LYS A 217 4.97 -7.63 -20.46
CA LYS A 217 4.66 -8.60 -21.53
C LYS A 217 3.48 -8.14 -22.40
N GLU A 218 2.43 -7.62 -21.78
CA GLU A 218 1.26 -7.09 -22.49
C GLU A 218 1.60 -5.83 -23.31
N ILE A 219 2.47 -4.96 -22.79
CA ILE A 219 2.99 -3.80 -23.52
C ILE A 219 3.77 -4.25 -24.77
N LEU A 220 4.70 -5.19 -24.62
CA LEU A 220 5.49 -5.72 -25.74
C LEU A 220 4.59 -6.37 -26.80
N HIS A 221 3.58 -7.13 -26.36
CA HIS A 221 2.59 -7.71 -27.26
C HIS A 221 1.78 -6.64 -28.00
N GLY A 222 1.33 -5.60 -27.30
CA GLY A 222 0.65 -4.43 -27.86
C GLY A 222 1.47 -3.68 -28.91
N LEU A 223 2.78 -3.56 -28.69
CA LEU A 223 3.72 -2.91 -29.62
C LEU A 223 4.03 -3.77 -30.85
N SER A 224 4.13 -5.10 -30.68
CA SER A 224 4.39 -6.03 -31.79
C SER A 224 3.21 -6.13 -32.75
N ASN A 225 1.98 -5.98 -32.25
CA ASN A 225 0.75 -6.26 -32.96
C ASN A 225 -0.23 -5.06 -32.88
N PRO A 226 0.12 -3.89 -33.43
CA PRO A 226 -0.62 -2.65 -33.20
C PRO A 226 -2.04 -2.68 -33.78
N HIS A 227 -2.26 -3.42 -34.88
CA HIS A 227 -3.54 -3.44 -35.61
C HIS A 227 -4.44 -4.64 -35.28
N THR A 228 -4.01 -5.52 -34.37
CA THR A 228 -4.75 -6.72 -34.02
C THR A 228 -5.69 -6.41 -32.85
N GLU A 229 -6.97 -6.80 -32.96
CA GLU A 229 -7.93 -6.55 -31.88
C GLU A 229 -7.55 -7.33 -30.61
N MET A 230 -7.35 -6.61 -29.50
CA MET A 230 -7.00 -7.17 -28.18
C MET A 230 -8.18 -7.12 -27.19
#